data_AF-A0A9E4CPV8-F1
#
_entry.id   AF-A0A9E4CPV8-F1
#
_cell.length_a   1.000
_cell.length_b   1.000
_cell.length_c   1.000
_cell.angle_alpha   90.00
_cell.angle_beta   90.00
_cell.angle_gamma   90.00
#
_symmetry.space_group_name_H-M   'P 1'
#
loop_
_entity.id
_entity.type
_entity.pdbx_description
1 polymer ?
#
loop_
_entity_poly.entity_id
_entity_poly.type
_entity_poly.pdbx_seq_one_letter_code
_entity_poly.pdbx_strand_id
1 'polypeptide(L)'
;KGKETYVGDANGDAAPGKGKETTVGDANGGDVRQTGDDSGVADAKAAVDAAQSDYNAKAVAAYEARQGVSSASAAVDTAKTAFAKADTDRNAANKALRNAENAYEAARHEHGHHTVAKGETLKSIAEHYNISVDRLKELNPDLDKGKEGNLKAGQKLTLPKGIGDHTVRALNKMNAAKEAYGEAQDKFKAAKKAVDDAIAALQAARQAKKDADAAAQKAKEALEAARKALEEAQKAAEEAAAKNAEQAGAA
;
A
#
# COMPACT_ATOMS: atom_id res chain seq x y z
N LYS A 1 20.87 6.81 42.05
CA LYS A 1 19.48 7.30 41.90
C LYS A 1 18.87 6.53 40.73
N GLY A 2 18.41 5.29 40.86
CA GLY A 2 17.36 4.79 41.76
C GLY A 2 16.31 4.20 40.81
N LYS A 3 16.43 2.91 40.52
CA LYS A 3 15.42 2.11 39.79
C LYS A 3 14.43 1.62 40.84
N GLU A 4 13.12 1.63 40.55
CA GLU A 4 12.18 0.70 41.17
C GLU A 4 10.87 0.64 40.39
N THR A 5 10.57 -0.58 39.94
CA THR A 5 9.26 -1.10 39.54
C THR A 5 8.43 -1.36 40.79
N TYR A 6 7.10 -1.18 40.73
CA TYR A 6 6.20 -1.84 41.69
C TYR A 6 4.95 -2.38 40.99
N VAL A 7 4.68 -3.65 41.29
CA VAL A 7 3.54 -4.48 40.92
C VAL A 7 2.79 -4.78 42.22
N GLY A 8 1.47 -4.92 42.15
CA GLY A 8 0.65 -5.56 43.19
C GLY A 8 -0.67 -4.82 43.39
N ASP A 9 -1.78 -5.46 43.72
CA ASP A 9 -2.19 -6.87 43.73
C ASP A 9 -3.71 -6.84 43.93
N ALA A 10 -4.35 -7.96 43.65
CA ALA A 10 -5.78 -8.21 43.81
C ALA A 10 -6.31 -7.97 45.23
N ASN A 11 -7.60 -7.60 45.35
CA ASN A 11 -8.62 -8.33 46.13
C ASN A 11 -9.93 -7.54 46.23
N GLY A 12 -11.07 -8.22 46.03
CA GLY A 12 -12.36 -7.70 46.48
C GLY A 12 -13.61 -8.24 45.77
N ASP A 13 -13.80 -9.55 45.71
CA ASP A 13 -15.12 -10.16 45.51
C ASP A 13 -16.07 -9.80 46.67
N ALA A 14 -17.26 -9.24 46.38
CA ALA A 14 -18.47 -9.45 47.18
C ALA A 14 -19.74 -9.08 46.41
N ALA A 15 -20.67 -10.03 46.40
CA ALA A 15 -21.95 -10.06 45.68
C ALA A 15 -23.08 -9.25 46.38
N PRO A 16 -24.34 -9.24 45.86
CA PRO A 16 -25.34 -8.18 46.05
C PRO A 16 -26.31 -8.40 47.23
N GLY A 17 -26.88 -7.31 47.76
CA GLY A 17 -27.79 -7.33 48.92
C GLY A 17 -29.02 -6.42 48.80
N LYS A 18 -30.14 -7.04 48.42
CA LYS A 18 -31.58 -6.79 48.70
C LYS A 18 -32.03 -5.48 49.37
N GLY A 19 -32.95 -4.81 48.67
CA GLY A 19 -34.26 -4.28 49.10
C GLY A 19 -34.46 -3.69 50.49
N LYS A 20 -34.95 -2.44 50.53
CA LYS A 20 -35.98 -2.01 51.48
C LYS A 20 -37.01 -1.12 50.79
N GLU A 21 -38.23 -1.62 50.84
CA GLU A 21 -39.51 -1.00 50.61
C GLU A 21 -39.80 -0.02 51.76
N THR A 22 -40.17 1.23 51.44
CA THR A 22 -40.86 2.12 52.39
C THR A 22 -41.87 2.98 51.66
N THR A 23 -43.14 2.62 51.89
CA THR A 23 -44.28 3.48 52.24
C THR A 23 -44.86 4.42 51.18
N VAL A 24 -46.03 3.98 50.74
CA VAL A 24 -47.20 4.72 50.24
C VAL A 24 -47.42 6.03 51.03
N GLY A 25 -47.54 7.13 50.30
CA GLY A 25 -48.07 8.40 50.77
C GLY A 25 -48.99 8.96 49.71
N ASP A 26 -50.29 8.73 49.89
CA ASP A 26 -51.36 9.41 49.18
C ASP A 26 -51.25 10.93 49.38
N ALA A 27 -51.25 11.68 48.28
CA ALA A 27 -51.72 13.06 48.26
C ALA A 27 -52.39 13.32 46.91
N ASN A 28 -53.70 13.05 46.89
CA ASN A 28 -54.64 13.66 45.96
C ASN A 28 -54.49 15.19 46.03
N GLY A 29 -54.03 15.77 44.93
CA GLY A 29 -54.04 17.20 44.66
C GLY A 29 -54.15 17.37 43.16
N GLY A 30 -55.38 17.22 42.65
CA GLY A 30 -55.70 17.47 41.25
C GLY A 30 -55.38 18.92 40.90
N ASP A 31 -54.30 19.10 40.15
CA ASP A 31 -54.06 20.29 39.35
C ASP A 31 -53.90 19.76 37.92
N VAL A 32 -55.03 19.41 37.30
CA VAL A 32 -55.12 19.20 35.85
C VAL A 32 -54.95 20.58 35.23
N ARG A 33 -53.71 21.08 35.21
CA ARG A 33 -53.32 22.06 34.21
C ARG A 33 -53.44 21.33 32.90
N GLN A 34 -54.43 21.70 32.10
CA GLN A 34 -54.51 21.32 30.70
C GLN A 34 -53.10 21.46 30.10
N THR A 35 -52.44 20.33 29.87
CA THR A 35 -51.26 20.20 29.03
C THR A 35 -51.73 20.37 27.57
N GLY A 36 -52.24 21.56 27.26
CA GLY A 36 -52.51 21.96 25.89
C GLY A 36 -51.19 22.35 25.25
N ASP A 37 -50.82 21.65 24.18
CA ASP A 37 -49.80 22.03 23.19
C ASP A 37 -48.29 22.04 23.52
N ASP A 38 -47.84 21.98 24.77
CA ASP A 38 -46.38 21.97 25.05
C ASP A 38 -45.68 20.66 24.61
N SER A 39 -46.40 19.54 24.58
CA SER A 39 -45.83 18.24 24.19
C SER A 39 -45.40 18.20 22.71
N GLY A 40 -46.18 18.81 21.81
CA GLY A 40 -45.86 18.84 20.37
C GLY A 40 -44.63 19.68 20.05
N VAL A 41 -44.43 20.80 20.76
CA VAL A 41 -43.25 21.65 20.60
C VAL A 41 -42.00 20.96 21.13
N ALA A 42 -42.10 20.27 22.28
CA ALA A 42 -40.99 19.51 22.86
C ALA A 42 -40.51 18.37 21.93
N ASP A 43 -41.46 17.61 21.37
CA ASP A 43 -41.17 16.52 20.42
C ASP A 43 -40.54 17.06 19.12
N ALA A 44 -41.06 18.17 18.58
CA ALA A 44 -40.48 18.80 17.40
C ALA A 44 -39.06 19.33 17.65
N LYS A 45 -38.79 19.86 18.86
CA LYS A 45 -37.44 20.29 19.24
C LYS A 45 -36.47 19.10 19.34
N ALA A 46 -36.90 17.99 19.95
CA ALA A 46 -36.10 16.77 20.00
C ALA A 46 -35.78 16.23 18.60
N ALA A 47 -36.74 16.33 17.66
CA ALA A 47 -36.53 15.97 16.26
C ALA A 47 -35.50 16.86 15.56
N VAL A 48 -35.50 18.18 15.81
CA VAL A 48 -34.46 19.10 15.31
C VAL A 48 -33.09 18.73 15.84
N ASP A 49 -32.98 18.48 17.14
CA ASP A 49 -31.70 18.15 17.78
C ASP A 49 -31.14 16.81 17.24
N ALA A 50 -31.99 15.80 17.01
CA ALA A 50 -31.63 14.54 16.38
C ALA A 50 -31.19 14.73 14.91
N ALA A 51 -31.95 15.48 14.11
CA ALA A 51 -31.62 15.75 12.71
C ALA A 51 -30.33 16.57 12.56
N GLN A 52 -30.09 17.51 13.48
CA GLN A 52 -28.85 18.31 13.51
C GLN A 52 -27.63 17.43 13.80
N SER A 53 -27.77 16.49 14.74
CA SER A 53 -26.71 15.53 15.05
C SER A 53 -26.40 14.62 13.85
N ASP A 54 -27.42 14.10 13.16
CA ASP A 54 -27.22 13.28 11.95
C ASP A 54 -26.56 14.10 10.83
N TYR A 55 -27.04 15.31 10.54
CA TYR A 55 -26.42 16.19 9.55
C TYR A 55 -24.93 16.45 9.86
N ASN A 56 -24.59 16.76 11.11
CA ASN A 56 -23.22 16.97 11.52
C ASN A 56 -22.35 15.73 11.27
N ALA A 57 -22.86 14.54 11.63
CA ALA A 57 -22.17 13.28 11.40
C ALA A 57 -21.96 12.99 9.90
N LYS A 58 -22.98 13.20 9.06
CA LYS A 58 -22.86 13.02 7.60
C LYS A 58 -21.94 14.04 6.95
N ALA A 59 -21.95 15.29 7.42
CA ALA A 59 -21.07 16.34 6.92
C ALA A 59 -19.59 16.04 7.20
N VAL A 60 -19.28 15.49 8.40
CA VAL A 60 -17.94 15.00 8.72
C VAL A 60 -17.55 13.85 7.79
N ALA A 61 -18.41 12.85 7.61
CA ALA A 61 -18.14 11.74 6.71
C ALA A 61 -17.89 12.20 5.25
N ALA A 62 -18.63 13.19 4.77
CA ALA A 62 -18.42 13.78 3.43
C ALA A 62 -17.08 14.52 3.32
N TYR A 63 -16.65 15.22 4.37
CA TYR A 63 -15.34 15.85 4.44
C TYR A 63 -14.20 14.83 4.43
N GLU A 64 -14.29 13.79 5.25
CA GLU A 64 -13.31 12.70 5.28
C GLU A 64 -13.23 11.98 3.93
N ALA A 65 -14.36 11.71 3.27
CA ALA A 65 -14.38 11.11 1.96
C ALA A 65 -13.70 11.99 0.89
N ARG A 66 -13.83 13.33 0.98
CA ARG A 66 -13.08 14.27 0.11
C ARG A 66 -11.57 14.18 0.31
N GLN A 67 -11.12 14.09 1.57
CA GLN A 67 -9.71 13.88 1.87
C GLN A 67 -9.21 12.52 1.35
N GLY A 68 -10.06 11.49 1.41
CA GLY A 68 -9.82 10.18 0.81
C GLY A 68 -9.56 10.24 -0.70
N VAL A 69 -10.32 11.06 -1.44
CA VAL A 69 -10.09 11.25 -2.89
C VAL A 69 -8.75 11.95 -3.17
N SER A 70 -8.40 12.97 -2.39
CA SER A 70 -7.13 13.69 -2.54
C SER A 70 -5.93 12.76 -2.31
N SER A 71 -5.94 12.01 -1.20
CA SER A 71 -4.90 11.05 -0.88
C SER A 71 -4.79 9.91 -1.91
N ALA A 72 -5.92 9.37 -2.37
CA ALA A 72 -5.92 8.36 -3.43
C ALA A 72 -5.38 8.90 -4.76
N SER A 73 -5.64 10.17 -5.10
CA SER A 73 -5.08 10.79 -6.30
C SER A 73 -3.55 10.91 -6.22
N ALA A 74 -3.03 11.34 -5.06
CA ALA A 74 -1.59 11.41 -4.83
C ALA A 74 -0.92 10.02 -4.91
N ALA A 75 -1.60 8.97 -4.46
CA ALA A 75 -1.13 7.59 -4.59
C ALA A 75 -1.03 7.15 -6.06
N VAL A 76 -1.98 7.54 -6.92
CA VAL A 76 -1.92 7.28 -8.36
C VAL A 76 -0.71 7.95 -9.00
N ASP A 77 -0.43 9.21 -8.67
CA ASP A 77 0.73 9.93 -9.21
C ASP A 77 2.06 9.32 -8.76
N THR A 78 2.12 8.90 -7.50
CA THR A 78 3.27 8.15 -6.96
C THR A 78 3.48 6.82 -7.68
N ALA A 79 2.41 6.05 -7.89
CA ALA A 79 2.47 4.77 -8.59
C ALA A 79 2.90 4.93 -10.06
N LYS A 80 2.41 5.97 -10.76
CA LYS A 80 2.81 6.27 -12.14
C LYS A 80 4.29 6.62 -12.25
N THR A 81 4.79 7.44 -11.32
CA THR A 81 6.23 7.78 -11.24
C THR A 81 7.07 6.51 -11.02
N ALA A 82 6.66 5.65 -10.10
CA ALA A 82 7.34 4.38 -9.83
C ALA A 82 7.33 3.45 -11.05
N PHE A 83 6.21 3.38 -11.77
CA PHE A 83 6.08 2.61 -13.01
C PHE A 83 7.01 3.13 -14.11
N ALA A 84 7.07 4.44 -14.34
CA ALA A 84 7.96 5.05 -15.34
C ALA A 84 9.44 4.76 -15.03
N LYS A 85 9.82 4.82 -13.74
CA LYS A 85 11.15 4.42 -13.30
C LYS A 85 11.41 2.93 -13.55
N ALA A 86 10.47 2.05 -13.20
CA ALA A 86 10.61 0.62 -13.40
C ALA A 86 10.72 0.23 -14.89
N ASP A 87 9.99 0.91 -15.78
CA ASP A 87 10.12 0.71 -17.23
C ASP A 87 11.51 1.11 -17.74
N THR A 88 12.02 2.26 -17.27
CA THR A 88 13.37 2.74 -17.60
C THR A 88 14.43 1.75 -17.14
N ASP A 89 14.35 1.28 -15.89
CA ASP A 89 15.28 0.32 -15.30
C ASP A 89 15.24 -1.02 -16.05
N ARG A 90 14.04 -1.52 -16.39
CA ARG A 90 13.85 -2.73 -17.19
C ARG A 90 14.47 -2.61 -18.58
N ASN A 91 14.28 -1.46 -19.24
CA ASN A 91 14.83 -1.24 -20.58
C ASN A 91 16.35 -1.12 -20.54
N ALA A 92 16.92 -0.48 -19.50
CA ALA A 92 18.35 -0.43 -19.27
C ALA A 92 18.94 -1.84 -19.01
N ALA A 93 18.28 -2.65 -18.19
CA ALA A 93 18.69 -4.03 -17.92
C ALA A 93 18.63 -4.92 -19.18
N ASN A 94 17.58 -4.78 -20.00
CA ASN A 94 17.49 -5.49 -21.29
C ASN A 94 18.63 -5.11 -22.24
N LYS A 95 18.97 -3.81 -22.31
CA LYS A 95 20.11 -3.34 -23.10
C LYS A 95 21.43 -3.95 -22.59
N ALA A 96 21.62 -4.00 -21.28
CA ALA A 96 22.80 -4.62 -20.68
C ALA A 96 22.88 -6.12 -20.98
N LEU A 97 21.75 -6.84 -20.92
CA LEU A 97 21.67 -8.25 -21.29
C LEU A 97 22.07 -8.47 -22.74
N ARG A 98 21.49 -7.75 -23.70
CA ARG A 98 21.85 -7.85 -25.13
C ARG A 98 23.34 -7.57 -25.38
N ASN A 99 23.89 -6.56 -24.70
CA ASN A 99 25.31 -6.26 -24.80
C ASN A 99 26.18 -7.39 -24.23
N ALA A 100 25.75 -8.02 -23.14
CA ALA A 100 26.47 -9.13 -22.52
C ALA A 100 26.36 -10.43 -23.35
N GLU A 101 25.19 -10.70 -23.95
CA GLU A 101 24.99 -11.78 -24.92
C GLU A 101 25.92 -11.59 -26.12
N ASN A 102 25.93 -10.40 -26.74
CA ASN A 102 26.83 -10.11 -27.86
C ASN A 102 28.31 -10.24 -27.47
N ALA A 103 28.69 -9.84 -26.25
CA ALA A 103 30.06 -9.99 -25.75
C ALA A 103 30.44 -11.45 -25.52
N TYR A 104 29.51 -12.28 -25.03
CA TYR A 104 29.69 -13.72 -24.90
C TYR A 104 29.83 -14.39 -26.27
N GLU A 105 29.00 -14.01 -27.23
CA GLU A 105 29.07 -14.45 -28.62
C GLU A 105 30.42 -14.11 -29.27
N ALA A 106 30.90 -12.89 -29.11
CA ALA A 106 32.24 -12.50 -29.58
C ALA A 106 33.34 -13.34 -28.88
N ALA A 107 33.29 -13.43 -27.55
CA ALA A 107 34.29 -14.16 -26.76
C ALA A 107 34.34 -15.66 -27.07
N ARG A 108 33.22 -16.29 -27.43
CA ARG A 108 33.20 -17.71 -27.78
C ARG A 108 33.69 -17.98 -29.21
N HIS A 109 33.70 -16.98 -30.08
CA HIS A 109 34.25 -17.08 -31.44
C HIS A 109 35.72 -16.68 -31.54
N GLU A 110 36.29 -16.11 -30.48
CA GLU A 110 37.71 -15.79 -30.36
C GLU A 110 38.52 -16.91 -29.69
N HIS A 111 39.80 -17.00 -30.06
CA HIS A 111 40.74 -17.89 -29.39
C HIS A 111 41.02 -17.37 -27.97
N GLY A 112 40.95 -18.26 -26.99
CA GLY A 112 41.44 -17.93 -25.66
C GLY A 112 42.95 -17.95 -25.58
N HIS A 113 43.44 -17.42 -24.47
CA HIS A 113 44.85 -17.45 -24.17
C HIS A 113 45.08 -17.84 -22.72
N HIS A 114 46.13 -18.62 -22.49
CA HIS A 114 46.60 -18.98 -21.17
C HIS A 114 48.06 -18.58 -21.02
N THR A 115 48.39 -17.88 -19.95
CA THR A 115 49.77 -17.53 -19.61
C THR A 115 50.30 -18.57 -18.64
N VAL A 116 51.30 -19.32 -19.09
CA VAL A 116 51.88 -20.43 -18.36
C VAL A 116 52.49 -19.94 -17.04
N ALA A 117 52.05 -20.50 -15.93
CA ALA A 117 52.62 -20.30 -14.61
C ALA A 117 53.84 -21.21 -14.38
N LYS A 118 54.66 -20.86 -13.40
CA LYS A 118 55.85 -21.66 -13.04
C LYS A 118 55.42 -23.05 -12.57
N GLY A 119 55.86 -24.09 -13.28
CA GLY A 119 55.59 -25.49 -12.94
C GLY A 119 54.40 -26.11 -13.66
N GLU A 120 53.68 -25.37 -14.50
CA GLU A 120 52.65 -25.96 -15.36
C GLU A 120 53.25 -26.75 -16.52
N THR A 121 52.55 -27.80 -16.94
CA THR A 121 52.90 -28.66 -18.07
C THR A 121 51.80 -28.60 -19.12
N LEU A 122 52.10 -29.00 -20.37
CA LEU A 122 51.06 -29.12 -21.40
C LEU A 122 49.91 -30.02 -20.97
N LYS A 123 50.22 -31.09 -20.22
CA LYS A 123 49.23 -32.01 -19.69
C LYS A 123 48.32 -31.34 -18.66
N SER A 124 48.89 -30.64 -17.66
CA SER A 124 48.08 -29.98 -16.63
C SER A 124 47.21 -28.85 -17.18
N ILE A 125 47.70 -28.11 -18.19
CA ILE A 125 46.94 -27.06 -18.87
C ILE A 125 45.82 -27.67 -19.73
N ALA A 126 46.11 -28.74 -20.47
CA ALA A 126 45.13 -29.45 -21.27
C ALA A 126 44.01 -30.04 -20.38
N GLU A 127 44.35 -30.63 -19.23
CA GLU A 127 43.40 -31.10 -18.23
C GLU A 127 42.56 -29.95 -17.64
N HIS A 128 43.20 -28.82 -17.28
CA HIS A 128 42.50 -27.65 -16.72
C HIS A 128 41.41 -27.11 -17.65
N TYR A 129 41.70 -27.04 -18.96
CA TYR A 129 40.75 -26.56 -19.96
C TYR A 129 39.93 -27.68 -20.62
N ASN A 130 40.09 -28.92 -20.19
CA ASN A 130 39.44 -30.11 -20.75
C ASN A 130 39.59 -30.24 -22.27
N ILE A 131 40.82 -30.09 -22.77
CA ILE A 131 41.20 -30.26 -24.18
C ILE A 131 42.28 -31.34 -24.30
N SER A 132 42.48 -31.90 -25.49
CA SER A 132 43.60 -32.81 -25.72
C SER A 132 44.92 -32.04 -25.85
N VAL A 133 46.02 -32.67 -25.41
CA VAL A 133 47.37 -32.12 -25.59
C VAL A 133 47.67 -31.91 -27.08
N ASP A 134 47.21 -32.82 -27.94
CA ASP A 134 47.39 -32.71 -29.39
C ASP A 134 46.68 -31.47 -29.95
N ARG A 135 45.44 -31.21 -29.51
CA ARG A 135 44.70 -30.01 -29.91
C ARG A 135 45.38 -28.72 -29.43
N LEU A 136 46.00 -28.75 -28.25
CA LEU A 136 46.76 -27.62 -27.73
C LEU A 136 48.04 -27.39 -28.56
N LYS A 137 48.73 -28.45 -29.01
CA LYS A 137 49.90 -28.36 -29.89
C LYS A 137 49.56 -27.89 -31.29
N GLU A 138 48.44 -28.36 -31.87
CA GLU A 138 47.94 -27.92 -33.18
C GLU A 138 47.78 -26.39 -33.27
N LEU A 139 47.30 -25.78 -32.19
CA LEU A 139 47.08 -24.33 -32.10
C LEU A 139 48.35 -23.54 -31.75
N ASN A 140 49.42 -24.22 -31.37
CA ASN A 140 50.69 -23.63 -30.94
C ASN A 140 51.86 -24.37 -31.62
N PRO A 141 52.01 -24.24 -32.95
CA PRO A 141 52.97 -25.04 -33.74
C PRO A 141 54.43 -24.81 -33.35
N ASP A 142 54.74 -23.72 -32.65
CA ASP A 142 56.10 -23.45 -32.15
C ASP A 142 56.49 -24.33 -30.95
N LEU A 143 55.52 -25.02 -30.33
CA LEU A 143 55.79 -26.05 -29.30
C LEU A 143 56.38 -27.34 -29.88
N ASP A 144 56.17 -27.61 -31.17
CA ASP A 144 56.57 -28.86 -31.84
C ASP A 144 58.00 -28.78 -32.42
N LYS A 145 58.55 -27.56 -32.56
CA LYS A 145 59.89 -27.31 -33.15
C LYS A 145 61.04 -27.36 -32.13
N GLY A 146 60.73 -27.41 -30.84
CA GLY A 146 61.72 -27.48 -29.77
C GLY A 146 62.01 -28.92 -29.38
N LYS A 147 63.26 -29.36 -29.54
CA LYS A 147 63.75 -30.50 -28.75
C LYS A 147 63.54 -30.13 -27.28
N GLU A 148 62.80 -30.98 -26.57
CA GLU A 148 62.52 -30.92 -25.13
C GLU A 148 61.49 -29.87 -24.68
N GLY A 149 60.21 -30.29 -24.64
CA GLY A 149 59.41 -30.42 -23.41
C GLY A 149 59.24 -29.27 -22.41
N ASN A 150 59.95 -28.15 -22.52
CA ASN A 150 60.01 -27.12 -21.49
C ASN A 150 59.13 -25.93 -21.86
N LEU A 151 57.87 -26.03 -21.45
CA LEU A 151 56.95 -24.91 -21.37
C LEU A 151 57.57 -23.81 -20.48
N LYS A 152 57.74 -22.59 -21.01
CA LYS A 152 58.36 -21.50 -20.25
C LYS A 152 57.31 -20.76 -19.44
N ALA A 153 57.59 -20.50 -18.16
CA ALA A 153 56.75 -19.61 -17.37
C ALA A 153 56.66 -18.22 -18.04
N GLY A 154 55.46 -17.65 -18.11
CA GLY A 154 55.13 -16.43 -18.82
C GLY A 154 54.81 -16.61 -20.31
N GLN A 155 54.96 -17.82 -20.87
CA GLN A 155 54.61 -18.09 -22.26
C GLN A 155 53.08 -18.02 -22.46
N LYS A 156 52.64 -17.36 -23.52
CA LYS A 156 51.23 -17.26 -23.88
C LYS A 156 50.87 -18.38 -24.86
N LEU A 157 49.96 -19.27 -24.47
CA LEU A 157 49.42 -20.34 -25.31
C LEU A 157 48.07 -19.94 -25.87
N THR A 158 47.84 -20.26 -27.14
CA THR A 158 46.55 -20.11 -27.83
C THR A 158 45.68 -21.31 -27.50
N LEU A 159 44.47 -21.06 -27.02
CA LEU A 159 43.45 -22.06 -26.73
C LEU A 159 42.46 -22.16 -27.91
N PRO A 160 41.69 -23.26 -28.01
CA PRO A 160 40.58 -23.33 -28.95
C PRO A 160 39.57 -22.20 -28.73
N LYS A 161 38.80 -21.88 -29.78
CA LYS A 161 37.69 -20.93 -29.68
C LYS A 161 36.68 -21.41 -28.65
N GLY A 162 36.14 -20.48 -27.84
CA GLY A 162 35.17 -20.80 -26.80
C GLY A 162 35.77 -21.35 -25.51
N ILE A 163 37.09 -21.45 -25.41
CA ILE A 163 37.81 -21.95 -24.24
C ILE A 163 38.79 -20.88 -23.77
N GLY A 164 38.67 -20.47 -22.51
CA GLY A 164 39.56 -19.50 -21.87
C GLY A 164 38.85 -18.57 -20.89
N ASP A 165 39.66 -17.86 -20.09
CA ASP A 165 39.18 -16.96 -19.04
C ASP A 165 38.30 -15.82 -19.58
N HIS A 166 38.52 -15.41 -20.83
CA HIS A 166 37.73 -14.39 -21.51
C HIS A 166 36.29 -14.86 -21.75
N THR A 167 36.10 -16.12 -22.19
CA THR A 167 34.78 -16.72 -22.41
C THR A 167 34.04 -16.91 -21.08
N VAL A 168 34.73 -17.39 -20.04
CA VAL A 168 34.14 -17.57 -18.68
C VAL A 168 33.72 -16.24 -18.09
N ARG A 169 34.55 -15.20 -18.19
CA ARG A 169 34.22 -13.85 -17.73
C ARG A 169 33.01 -13.27 -18.45
N ALA A 170 32.94 -13.45 -19.77
CA ALA A 170 31.81 -12.99 -20.57
C ALA A 170 30.51 -13.73 -20.20
N LEU A 171 30.58 -15.05 -19.99
CA LEU A 171 29.44 -15.87 -19.56
C LEU A 171 28.92 -15.43 -18.19
N ASN A 172 29.82 -15.23 -17.21
CA ASN A 172 29.43 -14.75 -15.88
C ASN A 172 28.73 -13.38 -15.95
N LYS A 173 29.24 -12.47 -16.80
CA LYS A 173 28.62 -11.16 -17.02
C LYS A 173 27.24 -11.28 -17.68
N MET A 174 27.08 -12.20 -18.63
CA MET A 174 25.78 -12.48 -19.28
C MET A 174 24.77 -13.04 -18.28
N ASN A 175 25.17 -14.00 -17.45
CA ASN A 175 24.30 -14.57 -16.42
C ASN A 175 23.86 -13.52 -15.40
N ALA A 176 24.79 -12.70 -14.91
CA ALA A 176 24.47 -11.58 -14.01
C ALA A 176 23.51 -10.57 -14.67
N ALA A 177 23.69 -10.26 -15.95
CA ALA A 177 22.79 -9.38 -16.68
C ALA A 177 21.39 -10.01 -16.89
N LYS A 178 21.31 -11.33 -17.07
CA LYS A 178 20.05 -12.08 -17.19
C LYS A 178 19.27 -12.06 -15.88
N GLU A 179 19.94 -12.29 -14.76
CA GLU A 179 19.35 -12.17 -13.42
C GLU A 179 18.83 -10.76 -13.17
N ALA A 180 19.66 -9.73 -13.44
CA ALA A 180 19.25 -8.33 -13.29
C ALA A 180 18.04 -7.96 -14.16
N TYR A 181 17.96 -8.48 -15.39
CA TYR A 181 16.79 -8.28 -16.25
C TYR A 181 15.54 -8.96 -15.68
N GLY A 182 15.66 -10.18 -15.15
CA GLY A 182 14.57 -10.88 -14.46
C GLY A 182 14.02 -10.08 -13.28
N GLU A 183 14.90 -9.59 -12.39
CA GLU A 183 14.51 -8.73 -11.27
C GLU A 183 13.81 -7.44 -11.74
N ALA A 184 14.32 -6.82 -12.81
CA ALA A 184 13.74 -5.60 -13.35
C ALA A 184 12.36 -5.84 -13.98
N GLN A 185 12.15 -7.00 -14.62
CA GLN A 185 10.83 -7.41 -15.11
C GLN A 185 9.83 -7.58 -13.96
N ASP A 186 10.25 -8.18 -12.84
CA ASP A 186 9.36 -8.39 -11.70
C ASP A 186 9.01 -7.08 -11.00
N LYS A 187 9.97 -6.16 -10.85
CA LYS A 187 9.71 -4.78 -10.39
C LYS A 187 8.75 -4.04 -11.33
N PHE A 188 8.91 -4.19 -12.65
CA PHE A 188 7.99 -3.60 -13.63
C PHE A 188 6.56 -4.15 -13.50
N LYS A 189 6.40 -5.47 -13.37
CA LYS A 189 5.08 -6.09 -13.15
C LYS A 189 4.44 -5.60 -11.85
N ALA A 190 5.22 -5.56 -10.77
CA ALA A 190 4.74 -5.07 -9.47
C ALA A 190 4.32 -3.59 -9.55
N ALA A 191 5.13 -2.73 -10.19
CA ALA A 191 4.79 -1.32 -10.37
C ALA A 191 3.55 -1.13 -11.25
N LYS A 192 3.38 -1.93 -12.31
CA LYS A 192 2.16 -1.93 -13.13
C LYS A 192 0.93 -2.29 -12.27
N LYS A 193 1.03 -3.35 -11.48
CA LYS A 193 -0.06 -3.76 -10.58
C LYS A 193 -0.38 -2.65 -9.57
N ALA A 194 0.63 -1.99 -9.02
CA ALA A 194 0.43 -0.89 -8.08
C ALA A 194 -0.32 0.31 -8.72
N VAL A 195 -0.09 0.60 -10.00
CA VAL A 195 -0.87 1.61 -10.74
C VAL A 195 -2.32 1.17 -10.87
N ASP A 196 -2.56 -0.09 -11.27
CA ASP A 196 -3.91 -0.65 -11.42
C ASP A 196 -4.67 -0.61 -10.07
N ASP A 197 -4.02 -1.01 -8.97
CA ASP A 197 -4.57 -0.99 -7.62
C ASP A 197 -4.87 0.45 -7.15
N ALA A 198 -3.97 1.41 -7.41
CA ALA A 198 -4.16 2.82 -7.04
C ALA A 198 -5.34 3.47 -7.80
N ILE A 199 -5.51 3.13 -9.08
CA ILE A 199 -6.65 3.59 -9.89
C ILE A 199 -7.97 3.04 -9.32
N ALA A 200 -8.00 1.75 -8.96
CA ALA A 200 -9.17 1.13 -8.34
C ALA A 200 -9.51 1.81 -6.99
N ALA A 201 -8.50 2.08 -6.16
CA ALA A 201 -8.69 2.79 -4.90
C ALA A 201 -9.23 4.23 -5.11
N LEU A 202 -8.74 4.95 -6.11
CA LEU A 202 -9.25 6.28 -6.46
C LEU A 202 -10.71 6.24 -6.92
N GLN A 203 -11.10 5.23 -7.70
CA GLN A 203 -12.49 5.04 -8.11
C GLN A 203 -13.40 4.75 -6.90
N ALA A 204 -12.96 3.87 -6.00
CA ALA A 204 -13.68 3.58 -4.76
C ALA A 204 -13.83 4.83 -3.87
N ALA A 205 -12.77 5.62 -3.72
CA ALA A 205 -12.81 6.88 -2.96
C ALA A 205 -13.78 7.90 -3.57
N ARG A 206 -13.83 8.01 -4.91
CA ARG A 206 -14.78 8.88 -5.61
C ARG A 206 -16.22 8.44 -5.40
N GLN A 207 -16.47 7.12 -5.40
CA GLN A 207 -17.79 6.57 -5.14
C GLN A 207 -18.21 6.83 -3.68
N ALA A 208 -17.34 6.56 -2.72
CA ALA A 208 -17.58 6.87 -1.31
C ALA A 208 -17.87 8.36 -1.07
N LYS A 209 -17.12 9.25 -1.75
CA LYS A 209 -17.41 10.70 -1.71
C LYS A 209 -18.81 11.02 -2.24
N LYS A 210 -19.20 10.44 -3.39
CA LYS A 210 -20.52 10.65 -3.99
C LYS A 210 -21.63 10.21 -3.01
N ASP A 211 -21.45 9.06 -2.38
CA ASP A 211 -22.44 8.51 -1.45
C ASP A 211 -22.51 9.32 -0.15
N ALA A 212 -21.36 9.77 0.37
CA ALA A 212 -21.29 10.61 1.56
C ALA A 212 -21.87 12.02 1.32
N ASP A 213 -21.57 12.66 0.18
CA ASP A 213 -22.16 13.95 -0.20
C ASP A 213 -23.69 13.82 -0.34
N ALA A 214 -24.19 12.73 -0.94
CA ALA A 214 -25.63 12.48 -1.06
C ALA A 214 -26.29 12.24 0.30
N ALA A 215 -25.64 11.53 1.21
CA ALA A 215 -26.13 11.32 2.57
C ALA A 215 -26.18 12.62 3.37
N ALA A 216 -25.14 13.46 3.27
CA ALA A 216 -25.10 14.78 3.90
C ALA A 216 -26.20 15.70 3.38
N GLN A 217 -26.47 15.68 2.06
CA GLN A 217 -27.55 16.45 1.46
C GLN A 217 -28.93 16.00 1.98
N LYS A 218 -29.19 14.69 2.04
CA LYS A 218 -30.45 14.16 2.61
C LYS A 218 -30.61 14.53 4.08
N ALA A 219 -29.55 14.45 4.88
CA ALA A 219 -29.58 14.83 6.29
C ALA A 219 -29.84 16.34 6.46
N LYS A 220 -29.30 17.17 5.55
CA LYS A 220 -29.58 18.61 5.51
C LYS A 220 -31.06 18.90 5.24
N GLU A 221 -31.63 18.24 4.25
CA GLU A 221 -33.06 18.36 3.91
C GLU A 221 -33.95 17.91 5.07
N ALA A 222 -33.58 16.82 5.77
CA ALA A 222 -34.29 16.36 6.97
C ALA A 222 -34.20 17.37 8.13
N LEU A 223 -33.05 17.99 8.34
CA LEU A 223 -32.87 19.06 9.33
C LEU A 223 -33.72 20.30 9.00
N GLU A 224 -33.76 20.71 7.73
CA GLU A 224 -34.61 21.82 7.27
C GLU A 224 -36.10 21.49 7.48
N ALA A 225 -36.53 20.27 7.18
CA ALA A 225 -37.89 19.81 7.43
C ALA A 225 -38.24 19.76 8.92
N ALA A 226 -37.34 19.28 9.78
CA ALA A 226 -37.54 19.25 11.23
C ALA A 226 -37.67 20.67 11.81
N ARG A 227 -36.85 21.63 11.32
CA ARG A 227 -36.94 23.04 11.74
C ARG A 227 -38.26 23.67 11.34
N LYS A 228 -38.76 23.38 10.13
CA LYS A 228 -40.08 23.84 9.67
C LYS A 228 -41.20 23.26 10.52
N ALA A 229 -41.13 21.98 10.88
CA ALA A 229 -42.11 21.34 11.76
C ALA A 229 -42.12 21.94 13.18
N LEU A 230 -40.95 22.30 13.71
CA LEU A 230 -40.85 23.03 14.98
C LEU A 230 -41.52 24.41 14.90
N GLU A 231 -41.28 25.17 13.83
CA GLU A 231 -41.93 26.47 13.62
C GLU A 231 -43.45 26.34 13.52
N GLU A 232 -43.95 25.32 12.80
CA GLU A 232 -45.39 25.03 12.70
C GLU A 232 -46.00 24.62 14.05
N ALA A 233 -45.31 23.79 14.84
CA ALA A 233 -45.75 23.40 16.17
C ALA A 233 -45.79 24.58 17.15
N GLN A 234 -44.78 25.47 17.10
CA GLN A 234 -44.75 26.69 17.90
C GLN A 234 -45.93 27.61 17.56
N LYS A 235 -46.19 27.81 16.27
CA LYS A 235 -47.32 28.63 15.82
C LYS A 235 -48.67 28.04 16.25
N ALA A 236 -48.84 26.72 16.15
CA ALA A 236 -50.07 26.05 16.58
C ALA A 236 -50.30 26.21 18.10
N ALA A 237 -49.24 26.09 18.91
CA ALA A 237 -49.30 26.31 20.35
C ALA A 237 -49.69 27.76 20.70
N GLU A 238 -49.15 28.75 19.99
CA GLU A 238 -49.51 30.16 20.15
C GLU A 238 -51.00 30.42 19.80
N GLU A 239 -51.48 29.86 18.69
CA GLU A 239 -52.88 29.99 18.27
C GLU A 239 -53.85 29.33 19.26
N ALA A 240 -53.48 28.19 19.84
CA ALA A 240 -54.28 27.51 20.86
C ALA A 240 -54.30 28.29 22.18
N ALA A 241 -53.15 28.84 22.59
CA ALA A 241 -53.07 29.71 23.76
C ALA A 241 -53.96 30.96 23.61
N ALA A 242 -53.97 31.58 22.42
CA ALA A 242 -54.83 32.71 22.12
C ALA A 242 -56.33 32.38 22.20
N LYS A 243 -56.75 31.24 21.63
CA LYS A 243 -58.15 30.76 21.70
C LYS A 243 -58.60 30.46 23.13
N ASN A 244 -57.73 29.83 23.93
CA ASN A 244 -58.03 29.54 25.33
C ASN A 244 -58.18 30.83 26.17
N ALA A 245 -57.38 31.86 25.88
CA ALA A 245 -57.49 33.16 26.53
C ALA A 245 -58.80 33.90 26.17
N GLU A 246 -59.25 33.82 24.92
CA GLU A 246 -60.52 34.41 24.47
C GLU A 246 -61.73 33.73 25.12
N GLN A 247 -61.70 32.40 25.25
CA GLN A 247 -62.75 31.63 25.92
C GLN A 247 -62.82 31.88 27.42
N ALA A 248 -61.68 32.09 28.08
CA ALA A 248 -61.62 32.42 29.51
C ALA A 248 -62.10 33.84 29.83
N GLY A 249 -62.07 34.76 28.86
CA GLY A 249 -62.60 36.13 29.01
C GLY A 249 -64.11 36.28 28.75
N ALA A 250 -64.75 35.26 28.19
CA ALA A 250 -66.17 35.25 27.84
C ALA A 250 -67.07 34.51 28.86
N ALA A 251 -66.48 33.86 29.86
CA ALA A 251 -67.15 33.16 30.97
C ALA A 251 -67.11 33.99 32.25
#